data_AF-A0A956JTG3-F1
#
_entry.id   AF-A0A956JTG3-F1
#
_cell.length_a   1.000
_cell.length_b   1.000
_cell.length_c   1.000
_cell.angle_alpha   90.00
_cell.angle_beta   90.00
_cell.angle_gamma   90.00
#
_symmetry.space_group_name_H-M   'P 1'
#
loop_
_entity.id
_entity.type
_entity.pdbx_description
1 polymer ?
#
loop_
_entity_poly.entity_id
_entity_poly.type
_entity_poly.pdbx_seq_one_letter_code
_entity_poly.pdbx_strand_id
1 'polypeptide(L)'
;MAVPKPGDVREIRVKDGCIICKTCEFLAPTLFVVPENELSSTPLKKQPEGGDELESLKEAMRMCPVHVISFRRDLPTPRRRAAAAETPREQPPPPRRPARKTPWAVAAIAGVLDRLAHLRD
;
A
#
# COMPACT_ATOMS: atom_id res chain seq x y z
N MET A 1 0.53 -6.47 11.17
CA MET A 1 1.74 -6.93 10.45
C MET A 1 1.43 -8.30 9.86
N ALA A 2 1.57 -8.52 8.55
CA ALA A 2 1.28 -9.82 7.94
C ALA A 2 2.25 -10.89 8.48
N VAL A 3 1.72 -11.99 9.02
CA VAL A 3 2.53 -13.10 9.55
C VAL A 3 3.16 -13.84 8.37
N PRO A 4 4.50 -14.01 8.32
CA PRO A 4 5.14 -14.79 7.26
C PRO A 4 4.77 -16.27 7.39
N LYS A 5 4.53 -16.94 6.26
CA LYS A 5 4.42 -18.41 6.22
C LYS A 5 5.82 -19.04 6.22
N PRO A 6 5.97 -20.32 6.63
CA PRO A 6 7.21 -21.07 6.43
C PRO A 6 7.61 -21.04 4.96
N GLY A 7 8.84 -20.62 4.66
CA GLY A 7 9.34 -20.44 3.29
C GLY A 7 9.23 -19.03 2.70
N ASP A 8 8.51 -18.09 3.32
CA ASP A 8 8.43 -16.71 2.82
C ASP A 8 9.65 -15.85 3.19
N VAL A 9 10.47 -16.31 4.14
CA VAL A 9 11.62 -15.57 4.68
C VAL A 9 12.89 -15.98 3.93
N ARG A 10 13.45 -15.07 3.13
CA ARG A 10 14.70 -15.30 2.39
C ARG A 10 15.95 -14.93 3.16
N GLU A 11 15.87 -13.83 3.91
CA GLU A 11 17.04 -13.22 4.53
C GLU A 11 16.66 -12.52 5.82
N ILE A 12 17.28 -12.91 6.92
CA ILE A 12 17.20 -12.24 8.22
C ILE A 12 18.26 -11.14 8.28
N ARG A 13 17.88 -9.95 8.76
CA ARG A 13 18.78 -8.79 8.90
C ARG A 13 18.58 -8.11 10.25
N VAL A 14 19.68 -7.65 10.83
CA VAL A 14 19.71 -6.79 12.02
C VAL A 14 20.13 -5.40 11.54
N LYS A 15 19.27 -4.41 11.74
CA LYS A 15 19.54 -3.01 11.40
C LYS A 15 20.43 -2.36 12.46
N ASP A 16 20.99 -1.20 12.12
CA ASP A 16 21.70 -0.36 13.07
C ASP A 16 20.81 0.03 14.27
N GLY A 17 21.44 0.21 15.43
CA GLY A 17 20.75 0.48 16.70
C GLY A 17 20.55 -0.76 17.58
N CYS A 18 21.21 -1.88 17.27
CA CYS A 18 21.29 -3.01 18.20
C CYS A 18 21.97 -2.57 19.50
N ILE A 19 21.37 -2.93 20.65
CA ILE A 19 21.88 -2.61 21.99
C ILE A 19 22.43 -3.83 22.72
N ILE A 20 22.68 -4.95 22.01
CA ILE A 20 23.34 -6.15 22.57
C ILE A 20 22.60 -6.70 23.81
N CYS A 21 21.27 -6.60 23.85
CA CYS A 21 20.46 -7.09 24.97
C CYS A 21 20.41 -8.63 25.09
N LYS A 22 20.94 -9.36 24.10
CA LYS A 22 20.98 -10.83 23.99
C LYS A 22 19.62 -11.54 23.97
N THR A 23 18.51 -10.82 23.90
CA THR A 23 17.16 -11.42 23.85
C THR A 23 16.93 -12.29 22.61
N CYS A 24 17.46 -11.91 21.44
CA CYS A 24 17.31 -12.69 20.21
C CYS A 24 18.12 -14.00 20.24
N GLU A 25 19.31 -14.00 20.83
CA GLU A 25 20.13 -15.19 21.05
C GLU A 25 19.48 -16.14 22.06
N PHE A 26 18.86 -15.60 23.13
CA PHE A 26 18.13 -16.42 24.10
C PHE A 26 16.90 -17.11 23.49
N LEU A 27 16.10 -16.39 22.69
CA LEU A 27 14.86 -16.92 22.10
C LEU A 27 15.11 -17.79 20.86
N ALA A 28 16.15 -17.48 20.10
CA ALA A 28 16.46 -18.13 18.83
C ALA A 28 17.98 -18.35 18.67
N PRO A 29 18.60 -19.19 19.53
CA PRO A 29 20.05 -19.41 19.54
C PRO A 29 20.57 -20.06 18.25
N THR A 30 19.70 -20.73 17.50
CA THR A 30 20.04 -21.31 16.18
C THR A 30 20.06 -20.28 15.05
N LEU A 31 19.45 -19.10 15.26
CA LEU A 31 19.31 -18.04 14.25
C LEU A 31 20.19 -16.83 14.54
N PHE A 32 20.48 -16.51 15.80
CA PHE A 32 21.24 -15.33 16.18
C PHE A 32 22.38 -15.67 17.12
N VAL A 33 23.51 -14.99 16.93
CA VAL A 33 24.64 -14.97 17.86
C VAL A 33 24.97 -13.54 18.22
N VAL A 34 25.39 -13.30 19.46
CA VAL A 34 25.90 -11.99 19.89
C VAL A 34 27.39 -12.13 20.19
N PRO A 35 28.26 -11.83 19.21
CA PRO A 35 29.70 -11.88 19.43
C PRO A 35 30.12 -10.85 20.48
N GLU A 36 31.04 -11.23 21.36
CA GLU A 36 31.53 -10.34 22.43
C GLU A 36 32.30 -9.12 21.91
N ASN A 37 32.81 -9.21 20.67
CA ASN A 37 33.64 -8.19 20.04
C ASN A 37 32.88 -7.31 19.03
N GLU A 38 31.58 -7.50 18.85
CA GLU A 38 30.78 -6.74 17.87
C GLU A 38 29.76 -5.83 18.54
N LEU A 39 29.40 -4.75 17.84
CA LEU A 39 28.41 -3.76 18.31
C LEU A 39 26.95 -4.18 17.99
N SER A 40 26.75 -5.34 17.37
CA SER A 40 25.44 -5.81 16.94
C SER A 40 25.33 -7.33 16.98
N SER A 41 24.11 -7.84 17.14
CA SER A 41 23.81 -9.26 16.95
C SER A 41 23.91 -9.65 15.48
N THR A 42 24.47 -10.82 15.19
CA THR A 42 24.72 -11.31 13.83
C THR A 42 23.85 -12.53 13.55
N PRO A 43 23.11 -12.58 12.42
CA PRO A 43 22.31 -13.75 12.07
C PRO A 43 23.23 -14.92 11.64
N LEU A 44 23.07 -16.07 12.28
CA LEU A 44 23.82 -17.31 11.98
C LEU A 44 23.37 -17.96 10.67
N LYS A 45 22.06 -17.89 10.40
CA LYS A 45 21.44 -18.45 9.19
C LYS A 45 20.78 -17.34 8.40
N LYS A 46 20.80 -17.49 7.07
CA LYS A 46 20.09 -16.57 6.17
C LYS A 46 18.57 -16.73 6.27
N GLN A 47 18.09 -17.96 6.47
CA GLN A 47 16.66 -18.30 6.48
C GLN A 47 16.37 -19.36 7.55
N PRO A 48 15.17 -19.34 8.16
CA PRO A 48 14.70 -20.43 9.01
C PRO A 48 14.34 -21.65 8.16
N GLU A 49 14.72 -22.84 8.62
CA GLU A 49 14.52 -24.12 7.92
C GLU A 49 13.18 -24.76 8.26
N GLY A 50 12.61 -24.43 9.42
CA GLY A 50 11.40 -25.05 9.95
C GLY A 50 10.37 -24.07 10.50
N GLY A 51 9.20 -24.61 10.84
CA GLY A 51 8.12 -23.87 11.51
C GLY A 51 8.55 -23.32 12.87
N ASP A 52 9.27 -24.13 13.65
CA ASP A 52 9.72 -23.74 15.00
C ASP A 52 10.71 -22.57 14.96
N GLU A 53 11.71 -22.62 14.07
CA GLU A 53 12.65 -21.50 13.89
C GLU A 53 11.94 -20.22 13.43
N LEU A 54 10.88 -20.35 12.61
CA LEU A 54 10.07 -19.22 12.19
C LEU A 54 9.28 -18.61 13.37
N GLU A 55 8.77 -19.44 14.28
CA GLU A 55 8.11 -18.96 15.50
C GLU A 55 9.10 -18.26 16.43
N SER A 56 10.27 -18.85 16.66
CA SER A 56 11.36 -18.23 17.43
C SER A 56 11.81 -16.90 16.82
N LEU A 57 11.91 -16.80 15.49
CA LEU A 57 12.21 -15.54 14.80
C LEU A 57 11.12 -14.49 15.06
N LYS A 58 9.85 -14.86 14.97
CA LYS A 58 8.71 -13.95 15.23
C LYS A 58 8.73 -13.45 16.67
N GLU A 59 9.04 -14.33 17.61
CA GLU A 59 9.13 -13.99 19.02
C GLU A 59 10.32 -13.08 19.31
N ALA A 60 11.50 -13.39 18.78
CA ALA A 60 12.67 -12.52 18.86
C ALA A 60 12.41 -11.11 18.29
N MET A 61 11.69 -11.00 17.16
CA MET A 61 11.31 -9.71 16.58
C MET A 61 10.35 -8.91 17.48
N ARG A 62 9.40 -9.58 18.13
CA ARG A 62 8.44 -8.95 19.05
C ARG A 62 9.11 -8.48 20.33
N MET A 63 10.04 -9.28 20.86
CA MET A 63 10.73 -9.03 22.12
C MET A 63 11.92 -8.08 21.98
N CYS A 64 12.37 -7.79 20.76
CA CYS A 64 13.45 -6.83 20.52
C CYS A 64 13.02 -5.41 20.95
N PRO A 65 13.64 -4.82 22.00
CA PRO A 65 13.21 -3.54 22.57
C PRO A 65 13.41 -2.35 21.63
N VAL A 66 14.31 -2.50 20.66
CA VAL A 66 14.67 -1.48 19.67
C VAL A 66 14.17 -1.82 18.26
N HIS A 67 13.43 -2.93 18.10
CA HIS A 67 12.81 -3.36 16.84
C HIS A 67 13.74 -3.35 15.61
N VAL A 68 15.02 -3.73 15.79
CA VAL A 68 16.03 -3.72 14.71
C VAL A 68 16.04 -4.99 13.86
N ILE A 69 15.37 -6.06 14.30
CA ILE A 69 15.32 -7.34 13.57
C ILE A 69 14.28 -7.24 12.45
N SER A 70 14.69 -7.59 11.23
CA SER A 70 13.83 -7.57 10.05
C SER A 70 14.14 -8.75 9.13
N PHE A 71 13.24 -9.04 8.19
CA PHE A 71 13.49 -10.05 7.15
C PHE A 71 13.10 -9.53 5.76
N ARG A 72 13.79 -9.99 4.71
CA ARG A 72 13.29 -9.88 3.34
C ARG A 72 12.38 -11.06 3.01
N ARG A 73 11.23 -10.74 2.43
CA ARG A 73 10.39 -11.71 1.72
C ARG A 73 10.68 -11.63 0.23
N ASP A 74 10.54 -12.76 -0.44
CA ASP A 74 10.09 -12.67 -1.81
C ASP A 74 8.67 -12.15 -1.80
N LEU A 75 8.48 -10.95 -2.32
CA LEU A 75 7.24 -10.73 -3.02
C LEU A 75 7.28 -11.72 -4.19
N PRO A 76 6.25 -12.55 -4.40
CA PRO A 76 6.17 -13.28 -5.65
C PRO A 76 6.30 -12.23 -6.74
N THR A 77 7.38 -12.28 -7.53
CA THR A 77 7.49 -11.49 -8.75
C THR A 77 6.18 -11.75 -9.46
N PRO A 78 5.36 -10.72 -9.80
CA PRO A 78 4.11 -10.95 -10.50
C PRO A 78 4.44 -11.67 -11.81
N ARG A 79 4.39 -12.99 -11.80
CA ARG A 79 4.50 -13.84 -12.99
C ARG A 79 3.25 -13.52 -13.79
N ARG A 80 3.39 -12.63 -14.78
CA ARG A 80 2.39 -12.09 -15.74
C ARG A 80 2.03 -10.61 -15.54
N ARG A 81 2.90 -9.74 -16.01
CA ARG A 81 2.51 -8.79 -17.08
C ARG A 81 3.47 -8.96 -18.26
N ALA A 82 3.60 -10.19 -18.73
CA ALA A 82 3.87 -10.45 -20.14
C ALA A 82 2.52 -10.88 -20.74
N ALA A 83 2.04 -10.07 -21.68
CA ALA A 83 0.82 -10.19 -22.49
C ALA A 83 -0.52 -9.70 -21.89
N ALA A 84 -1.12 -8.75 -22.62
CA ALA A 84 -2.54 -8.45 -22.80
C ALA A 84 -3.26 -7.46 -21.86
N ALA A 85 -3.66 -6.34 -22.47
CA ALA A 85 -4.89 -5.59 -22.25
C ALA A 85 -5.00 -4.64 -21.03
N GLU A 86 -4.19 -3.60 -21.02
CA GLU A 86 -4.72 -2.25 -20.75
C GLU A 86 -4.17 -1.32 -21.82
N THR A 87 -4.58 -1.53 -23.08
CA THR A 87 -4.79 -0.39 -23.97
C THR A 87 -5.63 0.60 -23.17
N PRO A 88 -5.28 1.90 -23.11
CA PRO A 88 -6.23 2.89 -22.64
C PRO A 88 -7.51 2.64 -23.44
N ARG A 89 -8.59 2.25 -22.75
CA ARG A 89 -9.91 2.27 -23.39
C ARG A 89 -10.10 3.73 -23.76
N GLU A 90 -9.85 4.02 -25.03
CA GLU A 90 -10.27 5.25 -25.67
C GLU A 90 -11.76 5.35 -25.35
N GLN A 91 -12.10 6.26 -24.44
CA GLN A 91 -13.49 6.51 -24.13
C GLN A 91 -14.13 6.92 -25.46
N PRO A 92 -15.23 6.26 -25.89
CA PRO A 92 -15.93 6.75 -27.07
C PRO A 92 -16.27 8.22 -26.83
N PRO A 93 -16.04 9.11 -27.81
CA PRO A 93 -16.31 10.53 -27.63
C PRO A 93 -17.76 10.69 -27.15
N PRO A 94 -18.03 11.59 -26.20
CA PRO A 94 -19.37 11.76 -25.67
C PRO A 94 -20.33 12.01 -26.84
N PRO A 95 -21.56 11.46 -26.81
CA PRO A 95 -22.53 11.68 -27.86
C PRO A 95 -22.68 13.19 -28.07
N ARG A 96 -22.49 13.65 -29.31
CA ARG A 96 -22.71 15.05 -29.67
C ARG A 96 -24.14 15.38 -29.27
N ARG A 97 -24.32 16.19 -28.22
CA ARG A 97 -25.65 16.70 -27.85
C ARG A 97 -26.22 17.36 -29.12
N PRO A 98 -27.40 16.96 -29.60
CA PRO A 98 -28.04 17.69 -30.69
C PRO A 98 -28.17 19.13 -30.21
N ALA A 99 -27.66 20.06 -31.01
CA ALA A 99 -27.78 21.48 -30.74
C ALA A 99 -29.24 21.77 -30.39
N ARG A 100 -29.49 22.14 -29.11
CA ARG A 100 -30.81 22.59 -28.69
C ARG A 100 -31.08 23.82 -29.55
N LYS A 101 -31.89 23.64 -30.59
CA LYS A 101 -32.57 24.72 -31.27
C LYS A 101 -33.48 25.32 -30.21
N THR A 102 -33.01 26.36 -29.52
CA THR A 102 -33.83 27.18 -28.63
C THR A 102 -34.81 27.96 -29.51
N PRO A 103 -36.14 27.68 -29.47
CA PRO A 103 -37.12 28.45 -30.23
C PRO A 103 -37.81 29.52 -29.36
N TRP A 104 -37.29 29.84 -28.18
CA TRP A 104 -38.03 30.66 -27.20
C TRP A 104 -37.75 32.18 -27.27
N ALA A 105 -36.96 32.65 -28.24
CA ALA A 105 -36.67 34.08 -28.38
C ALA A 105 -37.81 34.91 -29.03
N VAL A 106 -39.03 34.36 -29.13
CA VAL A 106 -40.20 35.09 -29.65
C VAL A 106 -41.39 34.91 -28.70
N ALA A 107 -41.31 35.47 -27.50
CA ALA A 107 -42.49 35.65 -26.64
C ALA A 107 -42.34 36.81 -25.63
N ALA A 108 -41.49 37.81 -25.92
CA ALA A 108 -41.33 39.00 -25.09
C ALA A 108 -42.21 40.19 -25.54
N ILE A 109 -43.28 39.94 -26.29
CA ILE A 109 -44.20 40.97 -26.80
C ILE A 109 -45.64 40.54 -26.47
N ALA A 110 -46.06 40.69 -25.21
CA ALA A 110 -47.49 40.61 -24.85
C ALA A 110 -47.82 41.22 -23.48
N GLY A 111 -46.86 41.38 -22.57
CA GLY A 111 -47.14 41.80 -21.18
C GLY A 111 -47.08 43.31 -20.88
N VAL A 112 -46.76 44.18 -21.84
CA VAL A 112 -46.44 45.60 -21.57
C VAL A 112 -47.59 46.57 -21.84
N LEU A 113 -48.65 46.17 -22.55
CA LEU A 113 -49.75 47.10 -22.92
C LEU A 113 -50.99 47.05 -22.02
N ASP A 114 -51.15 46.03 -21.17
CA ASP A 114 -52.32 45.93 -20.27
C ASP A 114 -52.20 46.87 -19.04
N ARG A 115 -50.99 47.38 -18.76
CA ARG A 115 -50.71 48.23 -17.59
C ARG A 115 -50.93 49.74 -17.79
N LEU A 116 -51.39 50.17 -18.95
CA LEU A 116 -51.59 51.58 -19.30
C LEU A 116 -53.06 52.04 -19.28
N ALA A 117 -54.03 51.13 -19.10
CA ALA A 117 -55.45 51.47 -19.10
C ALA A 117 -56.01 51.92 -17.73
N HIS A 118 -55.23 51.88 -16.65
CA HIS A 118 -55.68 52.20 -15.29
C HIS A 118 -55.08 53.48 -14.67
N LEU A 119 -54.34 54.30 -15.43
CA LEU A 119 -53.60 55.43 -14.85
C LEU A 119 -53.85 56.81 -15.49
N ARG A 120 -54.97 57.00 -16.19
CA ARG A 120 -55.42 58.35 -16.56
C ARG A 120 -56.92 58.50 -16.34
N ASP A 121 -57.28 58.48 -15.06
CA ASP A 121 -58.23 59.45 -14.51
C ASP A 121 -57.43 60.73 -14.21
#